data_AF-A0A6N2B558-F1
#
_entry.id   AF-A0A6N2B558-F1
#
_cell.length_a   1.000
_cell.length_b   1.000
_cell.length_c   1.000
_cell.angle_alpha   90.00
_cell.angle_beta   90.00
_cell.angle_gamma   90.00
#
_symmetry.space_group_name_H-M   'P 1'
#
loop_
_entity.id
_entity.type
_entity.pdbx_description
1 polymer ?
#
loop_
_entity_poly.entity_id
_entity_poly.type
_entity_poly.pdbx_seq_one_letter_code
_entity_poly.pdbx_strand_id
1 'polypeptide(L)'
;MTKLIRLVDDVLEIVALVFLIVTPIGLAIEDSYGLDIYDDINDYAKELLKTPLYTNFDYKPTLSPESDPEFHAEVKKCLQNISDDCGVIIFNKIFDNGKPTDVDECCGQLLTLGKKCHHTIIESTIHSPEMKGVNKTAVWINSENLWKRCVFISR
;
A
#
# COMPACT_ATOMS: atom_id res chain seq x y z
N MET A 1 23.15 -50.71 15.19
CA MET A 1 21.87 -49.99 14.97
C MET A 1 21.42 -49.15 16.16
N THR A 2 21.72 -49.54 17.41
CA THR A 2 21.26 -48.85 18.64
C THR A 2 21.91 -47.48 18.96
N LYS A 3 23.11 -47.18 18.44
CA LYS A 3 23.77 -45.86 18.65
C LYS A 3 23.20 -44.77 17.74
N LEU A 4 22.88 -45.11 16.49
CA LEU A 4 22.30 -44.17 15.52
C LEU A 4 20.87 -43.75 15.92
N ILE A 5 20.08 -44.70 16.45
CA ILE A 5 18.73 -44.40 16.95
C ILE A 5 18.79 -43.43 18.13
N ARG A 6 19.71 -43.65 19.08
CA ARG A 6 19.94 -42.74 20.21
C ARG A 6 20.38 -41.34 19.78
N LEU A 7 21.27 -41.24 18.79
CA LEU A 7 21.69 -39.95 18.22
C LEU A 7 20.55 -39.19 17.55
N VAL A 8 19.61 -39.89 16.92
CA VAL A 8 18.43 -39.26 16.29
C VAL A 8 17.42 -38.81 17.35
N ASP A 9 17.21 -39.62 18.39
CA ASP A 9 16.34 -39.26 19.53
C ASP A 9 16.89 -38.04 20.29
N ASP A 10 18.20 -38.02 20.58
CA ASP A 10 18.86 -36.89 21.27
C ASP A 10 18.79 -35.59 20.44
N VAL A 11 18.97 -35.69 19.11
CA VAL A 11 18.85 -34.53 18.20
C VAL A 11 17.41 -34.03 18.14
N LEU A 12 16.42 -34.93 18.17
CA LEU A 12 15.01 -34.57 18.13
C LEU A 12 14.57 -33.83 19.41
N GLU A 13 15.07 -34.25 20.58
CA GLU A 13 14.82 -33.54 21.84
C GLU A 13 15.45 -32.15 21.86
N ILE A 14 16.68 -32.01 21.38
CA ILE A 14 17.36 -30.70 21.30
C ILE A 14 16.60 -29.75 20.38
N VAL A 15 16.13 -30.24 19.22
CA VAL A 15 15.36 -29.44 18.28
C VAL A 15 14.04 -28.99 18.91
N ALA A 16 13.33 -29.87 19.64
CA ALA A 16 12.10 -29.51 20.34
C ALA A 16 12.33 -28.43 21.43
N LEU A 17 13.43 -28.54 22.19
CA LEU A 17 13.81 -27.52 23.18
C LEU A 17 14.15 -26.17 22.54
N VAL A 18 14.81 -26.18 21.39
CA VAL A 18 15.11 -24.95 20.62
C VAL A 18 13.83 -24.30 20.09
N PHE A 19 12.85 -25.09 19.62
CA PHE A 19 11.57 -24.54 19.20
C PHE A 19 10.82 -23.86 20.36
N LEU A 20 10.88 -24.39 21.58
CA LEU A 20 10.24 -23.78 22.76
C LEU A 20 10.88 -22.45 23.19
N ILE A 21 12.18 -22.25 22.92
CA ILE A 21 12.89 -20.99 23.25
C ILE A 21 12.87 -19.97 22.10
N VAL A 22 12.65 -20.39 20.85
CA VAL A 22 12.62 -19.52 19.67
C VAL A 22 11.20 -19.17 19.23
N THR A 23 10.16 -19.88 19.69
CA THR A 23 8.79 -19.36 19.57
C THR A 23 8.71 -18.08 20.40
N PRO A 24 8.50 -16.90 19.79
CA PRO A 24 8.06 -15.76 20.59
C PRO A 24 6.79 -16.21 21.29
N ILE A 25 6.63 -15.83 22.57
CA ILE A 25 5.39 -16.00 23.32
C ILE A 25 4.31 -15.24 22.55
N GLY A 26 3.71 -15.91 21.56
CA GLY A 26 2.67 -15.39 20.67
C GLY A 26 1.30 -15.54 21.29
N LEU A 27 1.21 -15.36 22.61
CA LEU A 27 -0.04 -15.32 23.37
C LEU A 27 0.07 -14.18 24.37
N ALA A 28 -0.03 -12.94 23.88
CA ALA A 28 -0.57 -11.76 24.58
C ALA A 28 -0.22 -10.47 23.84
N ILE A 29 -0.85 -10.19 22.68
CA ILE A 29 -1.29 -8.83 22.30
C ILE A 29 -2.49 -8.93 21.35
N GLU A 30 -3.59 -9.55 21.80
CA GLU A 30 -4.90 -9.11 21.33
C GLU A 30 -5.27 -7.87 22.17
N ASP A 31 -5.86 -6.86 21.51
CA ASP A 31 -6.42 -5.62 22.06
C ASP A 31 -5.42 -4.47 22.35
N SER A 32 -5.05 -3.68 21.32
CA SER A 32 -5.00 -2.19 21.43
C SER A 32 -4.64 -1.43 20.14
N TYR A 33 -4.15 -2.05 19.05
CA TYR A 33 -3.69 -1.31 17.85
C TYR A 33 -4.71 -1.24 16.70
N GLY A 34 -6.00 -1.36 17.00
CA GLY A 34 -7.06 -1.53 15.99
C GLY A 34 -8.16 -0.48 15.97
N LEU A 35 -8.09 0.59 16.76
CA LEU A 35 -9.23 1.52 16.90
C LEU A 35 -9.06 2.87 16.19
N ASP A 36 -7.83 3.32 15.93
CA ASP A 36 -7.62 4.66 15.36
C ASP A 36 -7.61 4.64 13.82
N ILE A 37 -7.26 3.51 13.21
CA ILE A 37 -7.21 3.33 11.75
C ILE A 37 -8.62 3.08 11.19
N TYR A 38 -9.52 2.49 11.98
CA TYR A 38 -10.86 2.13 11.53
C TYR A 38 -11.77 3.35 11.39
N ASP A 39 -11.66 4.33 12.28
CA ASP A 39 -12.48 5.54 12.24
C ASP A 39 -12.11 6.46 11.06
N ASP A 40 -10.82 6.60 10.73
CA ASP A 40 -10.36 7.39 9.57
C ASP A 40 -10.79 6.79 8.22
N ILE A 41 -10.77 5.45 8.11
CA ILE A 41 -11.26 4.75 6.91
C ILE A 41 -12.78 4.94 6.78
N ASN A 42 -13.51 4.95 7.89
CA ASN A 42 -14.97 5.07 7.89
C ASN A 42 -15.44 6.47 7.46
N ASP A 43 -14.73 7.53 7.86
CA ASP A 43 -15.07 8.89 7.42
C ASP A 43 -14.68 9.15 5.97
N TYR A 44 -13.56 8.62 5.50
CA TYR A 44 -13.21 8.66 4.07
C TYR A 44 -14.20 7.84 3.22
N ALA A 45 -14.58 6.65 3.70
CA ALA A 45 -15.57 5.80 3.03
C ALA A 45 -16.96 6.45 3.00
N LYS A 46 -17.38 7.14 4.07
CA LYS A 46 -18.64 7.91 4.10
C LYS A 46 -18.63 9.08 3.13
N GLU A 47 -17.51 9.79 2.99
CA GLU A 47 -17.39 10.86 2.01
C GLU A 47 -17.40 10.33 0.57
N LEU A 48 -16.72 9.20 0.30
CA LEU A 48 -16.78 8.50 -0.98
C LEU A 48 -18.20 8.00 -1.32
N LEU A 49 -18.94 7.49 -0.33
CA LEU A 49 -20.33 7.03 -0.47
C LEU A 49 -21.33 8.16 -0.77
N LYS A 50 -21.01 9.41 -0.42
CA LYS A 50 -21.82 10.58 -0.76
C LYS A 50 -21.56 11.09 -2.18
N THR A 51 -20.51 10.62 -2.84
CA THR A 51 -20.21 11.05 -4.21
C THR A 51 -21.22 10.45 -5.20
N PRO A 52 -21.52 11.16 -6.31
CA PRO A 52 -22.42 10.65 -7.36
C PRO A 52 -21.98 9.31 -7.99
N LEU A 53 -20.73 8.92 -7.76
CA LEU A 53 -20.10 7.69 -8.26
C LEU A 53 -20.59 6.43 -7.53
N TYR A 54 -21.12 6.57 -6.31
CA TYR A 54 -21.54 5.43 -5.45
C TYR A 54 -23.03 5.42 -5.08
N THR A 55 -23.81 6.45 -5.38
CA THR A 55 -25.25 6.52 -5.03
C THR A 55 -26.18 5.91 -6.08
N ASN A 56 -25.68 5.55 -7.27
CA ASN A 56 -26.48 4.88 -8.31
C ASN A 56 -26.26 3.37 -8.29
N PHE A 57 -27.17 2.64 -7.63
CA PHE A 57 -27.21 1.16 -7.61
C PHE A 57 -27.50 0.54 -9.00
N ASP A 58 -27.88 1.36 -9.98
CA ASP A 58 -28.08 0.97 -11.39
C ASP A 58 -26.86 1.30 -12.28
N TYR A 59 -25.73 1.74 -11.71
CA TYR A 59 -24.51 1.98 -12.47
C TYR A 59 -23.91 0.66 -12.95
N LYS A 60 -24.29 0.25 -14.16
CA LYS A 60 -23.66 -0.82 -14.91
C LYS A 60 -22.32 -0.29 -15.45
N PRO A 61 -21.14 -0.71 -14.93
CA PRO A 61 -19.86 -0.25 -15.43
C PRO A 61 -19.67 -0.82 -16.83
N THR A 62 -20.03 -0.03 -17.83
CA THR A 62 -19.69 -0.29 -19.22
C THR A 62 -19.00 0.95 -19.71
N LEU A 63 -17.70 1.05 -19.41
CA LEU A 63 -16.59 1.49 -20.25
C LEU A 63 -15.35 1.59 -19.33
N SER A 64 -14.19 1.19 -19.86
CA SER A 64 -12.88 1.33 -19.18
C SER A 64 -12.66 2.81 -18.83
N PRO A 65 -12.13 3.14 -17.64
CA PRO A 65 -11.67 4.50 -17.31
C PRO A 65 -10.72 5.11 -18.37
N GLU A 66 -10.12 4.29 -19.23
CA GLU A 66 -9.36 4.75 -20.40
C GLU A 66 -10.14 5.62 -21.39
N SER A 67 -11.47 5.53 -21.43
CA SER A 67 -12.26 6.23 -22.46
C SER A 67 -12.78 7.60 -22.04
N ASP A 68 -12.55 8.05 -20.79
CA ASP A 68 -12.98 9.36 -20.32
C ASP A 68 -11.88 10.42 -20.56
N PRO A 69 -12.03 11.30 -21.56
CA PRO A 69 -11.02 12.31 -21.87
C PRO A 69 -10.82 13.32 -20.73
N GLU A 70 -11.82 13.51 -19.88
CA GLU A 70 -11.78 14.45 -18.75
C GLU A 70 -10.89 13.90 -17.63
N PHE A 71 -11.02 12.60 -17.32
CA PHE A 71 -10.18 11.91 -16.35
C PHE A 71 -8.69 11.93 -16.73
N HIS A 72 -8.37 11.69 -18.01
CA HIS A 72 -7.00 11.83 -18.52
C HIS A 72 -6.45 13.25 -18.40
N ALA A 73 -7.31 14.26 -18.58
CA ALA A 73 -6.90 15.66 -18.45
C ALA A 73 -6.59 16.06 -17.01
N GLU A 74 -7.32 15.52 -16.03
CA GLU A 74 -7.04 15.77 -14.60
C GLU A 74 -5.73 15.14 -14.15
N VAL A 75 -5.51 13.86 -14.48
CA VAL A 75 -4.24 13.17 -14.18
C VAL A 75 -3.07 13.91 -14.83
N LYS A 76 -3.20 14.35 -16.08
CA LYS A 76 -2.16 15.11 -16.79
C LYS A 76 -1.84 16.44 -16.09
N LYS A 77 -2.83 17.15 -15.55
CA LYS A 77 -2.60 18.38 -14.76
C LYS A 77 -1.81 18.08 -13.49
N CYS A 78 -2.13 16.97 -12.83
CA CYS A 78 -1.44 16.56 -11.60
C CYS A 78 0.02 16.18 -11.82
N LEU A 79 0.39 15.68 -13.01
CA LEU A 79 1.75 15.27 -13.34
C LEU A 79 2.68 16.41 -13.78
N GLN A 80 2.21 17.67 -13.83
CA GLN A 80 3.00 18.78 -14.38
C GLN A 80 4.29 19.12 -13.60
N ASN A 81 4.32 18.78 -12.30
CA ASN A 81 5.40 19.19 -11.38
C ASN A 81 6.17 18.00 -10.79
N ILE A 82 6.11 16.83 -11.43
CA ILE A 82 6.93 15.67 -11.08
C ILE A 82 7.87 15.39 -12.26
N SER A 83 9.16 15.19 -11.98
CA SER A 83 10.11 14.71 -13.00
C SER A 83 9.87 13.25 -13.30
N ASP A 84 10.22 12.81 -14.51
CA ASP A 84 10.12 11.41 -14.91
C ASP A 84 10.88 10.49 -13.93
N ASP A 85 12.09 10.89 -13.52
CA ASP A 85 12.91 10.15 -12.54
C ASP A 85 12.17 9.96 -11.20
N CYS A 86 11.61 11.04 -10.64
CA CYS A 86 10.88 10.94 -9.40
C CYS A 86 9.57 10.18 -9.54
N GLY A 87 8.88 10.31 -10.68
CA GLY A 87 7.71 9.52 -11.02
C GLY A 87 7.99 8.02 -10.96
N VAL A 88 9.08 7.57 -11.59
CA VAL A 88 9.50 6.16 -11.61
C VAL A 88 9.88 5.67 -10.21
N ILE A 89 10.65 6.46 -9.44
CA ILE A 89 11.06 6.07 -8.08
C ILE A 89 9.84 5.94 -7.16
N ILE A 90 8.91 6.90 -7.20
CA ILE A 90 7.68 6.89 -6.41
C ILE A 90 6.81 5.70 -6.80
N PHE A 91 6.62 5.46 -8.10
CA PHE A 91 5.87 4.31 -8.59
C PHE A 91 6.47 3.00 -8.07
N ASN A 92 7.77 2.77 -8.27
CA ASN A 92 8.44 1.55 -7.81
C ASN A 92 8.36 1.38 -6.29
N LYS A 93 8.43 2.49 -5.52
CA LYS A 93 8.28 2.43 -4.07
C LYS A 93 6.90 1.93 -3.64
N ILE A 94 5.86 2.35 -4.35
CA ILE A 94 4.47 2.00 -4.08
C ILE A 94 4.17 0.56 -4.50
N PHE A 95 4.60 0.16 -5.70
CA PHE A 95 4.20 -1.12 -6.31
C PHE A 95 5.08 -2.31 -5.93
N ASP A 96 6.36 -2.08 -5.65
CA ASP A 96 7.34 -3.16 -5.49
C ASP A 96 7.90 -3.29 -4.07
N ASN A 97 7.27 -2.61 -3.08
CA ASN A 97 7.85 -2.40 -1.75
C ASN A 97 9.33 -1.98 -1.83
N GLY A 98 9.69 -1.22 -2.88
CA GLY A 98 11.07 -1.06 -3.34
C GLY A 98 12.06 -0.72 -2.24
N LYS A 99 13.31 -1.19 -2.40
CA LYS A 99 14.43 -0.87 -1.51
C LYS A 99 14.50 0.65 -1.30
N PRO A 100 14.75 1.13 -0.06
CA PRO A 100 14.48 2.50 0.37
C PRO A 100 15.39 3.62 -0.18
N THR A 101 16.30 3.33 -1.10
CA THR A 101 17.27 4.30 -1.62
C THR A 101 16.76 4.72 -3.02
N ASP A 102 16.13 5.87 -3.28
CA ASP A 102 16.31 7.22 -2.73
C ASP A 102 14.98 8.01 -2.80
N VAL A 103 13.87 7.45 -2.30
CA VAL A 103 12.54 8.08 -2.43
C VAL A 103 12.42 9.41 -1.67
N ASP A 104 13.25 9.60 -0.64
CA ASP A 104 13.25 10.80 0.19
C ASP A 104 13.61 12.05 -0.62
N GLU A 105 14.49 11.93 -1.61
CA GLU A 105 14.87 13.04 -2.51
C GLU A 105 13.70 13.51 -3.37
N CYS A 106 12.75 12.62 -3.65
CA CYS A 106 11.55 12.91 -4.44
C CYS A 106 10.36 13.40 -3.61
N CYS A 107 10.46 13.41 -2.28
CA CYS A 107 9.36 13.83 -1.42
C CYS A 107 8.96 15.30 -1.62
N GLY A 108 9.91 16.19 -1.92
CA GLY A 108 9.59 17.60 -2.22
C GLY A 108 8.68 17.75 -3.45
N GLN A 109 8.95 16.98 -4.50
CA GLN A 109 8.10 16.98 -5.71
C GLN A 109 6.74 16.34 -5.43
N LEU A 110 6.71 15.20 -4.74
CA LEU A 110 5.47 14.51 -4.38
C LEU A 110 4.53 15.41 -3.57
N LEU A 111 5.05 16.11 -2.57
CA LEU A 111 4.27 17.03 -1.74
C LEU A 111 3.79 18.26 -2.50
N THR A 112 4.57 18.73 -3.48
CA THR A 112 4.20 19.85 -4.36
C THR A 112 2.98 19.53 -5.23
N LEU A 113 2.77 18.26 -5.59
CA LEU A 113 1.54 17.84 -6.28
C LEU A 113 0.29 18.10 -5.42
N GLY A 114 0.44 17.94 -4.10
CA GLY A 114 -0.66 17.98 -3.15
C GLY A 114 -1.42 16.66 -3.04
N LYS A 115 -2.05 16.44 -1.88
CA LYS A 115 -2.68 15.15 -1.53
C LYS A 115 -3.77 14.74 -2.52
N LYS A 116 -4.54 15.72 -3.02
CA LYS A 116 -5.58 15.48 -4.03
C LYS A 116 -4.98 14.87 -5.31
N CYS A 117 -3.92 15.47 -5.84
CA CYS A 117 -3.29 14.96 -7.06
C CYS A 117 -2.62 13.60 -6.86
N HIS A 118 -2.00 13.39 -5.70
CA HIS A 118 -1.49 12.07 -5.31
C HIS A 118 -2.59 10.99 -5.38
N HIS A 119 -3.75 11.26 -4.77
CA HIS A 119 -4.89 10.33 -4.82
C HIS A 119 -5.43 10.12 -6.24
N THR A 120 -5.62 11.18 -7.01
CA THR A 120 -6.11 11.09 -8.40
C THR A 120 -5.19 10.24 -9.28
N ILE A 121 -3.87 10.41 -9.16
CA ILE A 121 -2.89 9.61 -9.92
C ILE A 121 -2.97 8.13 -9.53
N ILE A 122 -3.03 7.83 -8.24
CA ILE A 122 -3.05 6.44 -7.74
C ILE A 122 -4.36 5.75 -8.10
N GLU A 123 -5.49 6.43 -7.93
CA GLU A 123 -6.80 5.94 -8.33
C GLU A 123 -6.86 5.65 -9.83
N SER A 124 -6.34 6.55 -10.67
CA SER A 124 -6.22 6.32 -12.11
C SER A 124 -5.37 5.10 -12.42
N THR A 125 -4.20 5.00 -11.78
CA THR A 125 -3.26 3.92 -12.01
C THR A 125 -3.88 2.57 -11.66
N ILE A 126 -4.44 2.38 -10.45
CA ILE A 126 -4.99 1.08 -10.02
C ILE A 126 -6.24 0.64 -10.80
N HIS A 127 -6.89 1.56 -11.51
CA HIS A 127 -8.04 1.27 -12.37
C HIS A 127 -7.68 1.13 -13.85
N SER A 128 -6.42 1.37 -14.23
CA SER A 128 -5.93 1.12 -15.58
C SER A 128 -5.91 -0.39 -15.90
N PRO A 129 -6.12 -0.78 -17.16
CA PRO A 129 -6.08 -2.19 -17.57
C PRO A 129 -4.74 -2.88 -17.29
N GLU A 130 -3.63 -2.15 -17.34
CA GLU A 130 -2.27 -2.62 -17.09
C GLU A 130 -2.12 -3.16 -15.65
N MET A 131 -2.93 -2.65 -14.72
CA MET A 131 -2.91 -3.03 -13.31
C MET A 131 -3.82 -4.22 -12.98
N LYS A 132 -4.30 -4.95 -13.99
CA LYS A 132 -5.10 -6.16 -13.80
C LYS A 132 -4.33 -7.22 -13.01
N GLY A 133 -4.91 -7.68 -11.91
CA GLY A 133 -4.33 -8.71 -11.05
C GLY A 133 -3.41 -8.17 -9.95
N VAL A 134 -3.15 -6.86 -9.91
CA VAL A 134 -2.43 -6.24 -8.79
C VAL A 134 -3.34 -6.08 -7.58
N ASN A 135 -2.77 -6.25 -6.38
CA ASN A 135 -3.46 -6.00 -5.12
C ASN A 135 -3.64 -4.49 -4.90
N LYS A 136 -4.77 -3.94 -5.38
CA LYS A 136 -5.10 -2.51 -5.30
C LYS A 136 -5.08 -1.97 -3.87
N THR A 137 -5.55 -2.76 -2.90
CA THR A 137 -5.55 -2.38 -1.48
C THR A 137 -4.13 -2.20 -0.95
N ALA A 138 -3.22 -3.13 -1.27
CA ALA A 138 -1.82 -3.03 -0.86
C ALA A 138 -1.14 -1.80 -1.49
N VAL A 139 -1.40 -1.54 -2.77
CA VAL A 139 -0.91 -0.36 -3.49
C VAL A 139 -1.37 0.93 -2.82
N TRP A 140 -2.66 1.03 -2.49
CA TRP A 140 -3.22 2.21 -1.82
C TRP A 140 -2.58 2.43 -0.44
N ILE A 141 -2.43 1.36 0.35
CA ILE A 141 -1.77 1.42 1.67
C ILE A 141 -0.31 1.88 1.52
N ASN A 142 0.43 1.33 0.57
CA ASN A 142 1.82 1.71 0.30
C ASN A 142 1.93 3.18 -0.12
N SER A 143 1.00 3.64 -0.95
CA SER A 143 0.87 5.03 -1.38
C SER A 143 0.64 6.00 -0.22
N GLU A 144 -0.27 5.66 0.71
CA GLU A 144 -0.50 6.48 1.91
C GLU A 144 0.69 6.46 2.87
N ASN A 145 1.36 5.32 3.02
CA ASN A 145 2.57 5.21 3.84
C ASN A 145 3.71 6.08 3.28
N LEU A 146 3.88 6.10 1.95
CA LEU A 146 4.85 6.98 1.30
C LEU A 146 4.50 8.46 1.52
N TRP A 147 3.23 8.85 1.35
CA TRP A 147 2.78 10.21 1.62
C TRP A 147 3.11 10.64 3.06
N LYS A 148 2.77 9.81 4.05
CA LYS A 148 3.06 10.06 5.47
C LYS A 148 4.56 10.21 5.73
N ARG A 149 5.38 9.36 5.12
CA ARG A 149 6.86 9.46 5.20
C ARG A 149 7.35 10.80 4.65
N CYS A 150 6.88 11.19 3.47
CA CYS A 150 7.29 12.45 2.86
C CYS A 150 6.90 13.67 3.70
N VAL A 151 5.68 13.68 4.26
CA VAL A 151 5.25 14.71 5.21
C VAL A 151 6.13 14.74 6.45
N PHE A 152 6.55 13.58 6.97
CA PHE A 152 7.40 13.49 8.16
C PHE A 152 8.80 14.07 7.95
N ILE A 153 9.45 13.74 6.83
CA ILE A 153 10.84 14.17 6.57
C ILE A 153 10.97 15.61 6.03
N SER A 154 9.86 16.20 5.56
CA SER A 154 9.82 17.56 5.02
C SER A 154 9.43 18.62 6.07
N ARG A 155 9.26 18.21 7.33
CA ARG A 155 9.07 19.09 8.49
C ARG A 155 10.40 19.45 9.12
#